data_AF-U2IWY8-F1
#
_entry.id   AF-U2IWY8-F1
#
_cell.length_a   1.000
_cell.length_b   1.000
_cell.length_c   1.000
_cell.angle_alpha   90.00
_cell.angle_beta   90.00
_cell.angle_gamma   90.00
#
_symmetry.space_group_name_H-M   'P 1'
#
loop_
_entity.id
_entity.type
_entity.pdbx_description
1 polymer ?
#
loop_
_entity_poly.entity_id
_entity_poly.type
_entity_poly.pdbx_seq_one_letter_code
_entity_poly.pdbx_strand_id
1 'polypeptide(L)'
;RDFYGFKQVRTNQIDTENADRLYRYSVQTYGKNRDYYAHGLVTSEYLYTADGKKLQGAVYDYDLKTLAVGNNTTDAVVFPALKTLVQSNFDEVSGDSLSVAVSNTYDDYGNLQGYKETTTAYSLEANINYHKIADKYIVSVPSHIAVSSGGKTYRERSTKVDGNGEITEIMLHNGDKP
;
A
#
# COMPACT_ATOMS: atom_id res chain seq x y z
N ARG A 1 -4.11 29.03 12.71
CA ARG A 1 -4.01 27.57 12.94
C ARG A 1 -4.70 26.91 11.78
N ASP A 2 -3.96 26.22 10.92
CA ASP A 2 -4.55 25.62 9.72
C ASP A 2 -5.35 24.38 10.10
N PHE A 3 -6.43 24.14 9.37
CA PHE A 3 -7.28 22.98 9.57
C PHE A 3 -6.84 21.86 8.62
N TYR A 4 -6.37 20.76 9.20
CA TYR A 4 -5.84 19.59 8.48
C TYR A 4 -6.80 18.38 8.51
N GLY A 5 -8.10 18.62 8.72
CA GLY A 5 -9.13 17.59 8.69
C GLY A 5 -9.51 16.98 10.05
N PHE A 6 -10.46 16.06 10.01
CA PHE A 6 -11.02 15.38 11.18
C PHE A 6 -10.20 14.15 11.56
N LYS A 7 -9.98 13.93 12.86
CA LYS A 7 -9.32 12.70 13.36
C LYS A 7 -10.09 11.43 12.97
N GLN A 8 -11.42 11.53 12.91
CA GLN A 8 -12.28 10.40 12.63
C GLN A 8 -13.48 10.87 11.81
N VAL A 9 -13.84 10.10 10.78
CA VAL A 9 -15.02 10.30 9.96
C VAL A 9 -15.86 9.02 10.03
N ARG A 10 -17.16 9.16 10.28
CA ARG A 10 -18.12 8.05 10.29
C ARG A 10 -19.14 8.26 9.20
N THR A 11 -19.34 7.23 8.37
CA THR A 11 -20.36 7.22 7.32
C THR A 11 -21.41 6.17 7.68
N ASN A 12 -22.65 6.61 7.86
CA ASN A 12 -23.77 5.72 8.18
C ASN A 12 -24.48 5.29 6.89
N GLN A 13 -24.81 4.01 6.81
CA GLN A 13 -25.71 3.47 5.81
C GLN A 13 -27.03 3.13 6.49
N ILE A 14 -28.10 3.70 5.95
CA ILE A 14 -29.42 3.71 6.54
C ILE A 14 -30.37 2.88 5.68
N ASP A 15 -31.23 2.09 6.32
CA ASP A 15 -32.29 1.32 5.68
C ASP A 15 -33.56 2.17 5.59
N THR A 16 -33.79 2.76 4.41
CA THR A 16 -34.94 3.63 4.14
C THR A 16 -36.28 2.88 4.10
N GLU A 17 -36.26 1.55 3.96
CA GLU A 17 -37.46 0.71 3.97
C GLU A 17 -37.87 0.34 5.40
N ASN A 18 -36.99 0.54 6.37
CA ASN A 18 -37.20 0.19 7.77
C ASN A 18 -37.00 1.40 8.70
N ALA A 19 -37.80 2.44 8.48
CA ALA A 19 -37.86 3.64 9.30
C ALA A 19 -36.49 4.33 9.51
N ASP A 20 -35.68 4.38 8.44
CA ASP A 20 -34.34 4.97 8.45
C ASP A 20 -33.43 4.38 9.55
N ARG A 21 -33.61 3.09 9.85
CA ARG A 21 -32.76 2.39 10.82
C ARG A 21 -31.33 2.31 10.31
N LEU A 22 -30.36 2.47 11.21
CA LEU A 22 -28.96 2.19 10.91
C LEU A 22 -28.80 0.72 10.47
N TYR A 23 -28.25 0.51 9.28
CA TYR A 23 -27.95 -0.82 8.74
C TYR A 23 -26.50 -1.21 9.02
N ARG A 24 -25.56 -0.32 8.69
CA ARG A 24 -24.12 -0.48 8.93
C ARG A 24 -23.44 0.88 8.89
N TYR A 25 -22.19 0.96 9.36
CA TYR A 25 -21.42 2.18 9.26
C TYR A 25 -19.94 1.90 9.06
N SER A 26 -19.26 2.78 8.33
CA SER A 26 -17.81 2.78 8.27
C SER A 26 -17.21 3.87 9.16
N VAL A 27 -16.03 3.61 9.69
CA VAL A 27 -15.23 4.58 10.42
C VAL A 27 -13.85 4.64 9.78
N GLN A 28 -13.40 5.83 9.40
CA GLN A 28 -12.03 6.10 8.99
C GLN A 28 -11.35 6.95 10.07
N THR A 29 -10.15 6.55 10.47
CA THR A 29 -9.31 7.25 11.45
C THR A 29 -8.06 7.77 10.76
N TYR A 30 -7.68 8.99 11.08
CA TYR A 30 -6.53 9.67 10.50
C TYR A 30 -5.51 10.01 11.62
N GLY A 31 -4.33 9.39 11.56
CA GLY A 31 -3.38 9.40 12.67
C GLY A 31 -2.38 10.55 12.69
N LYS A 32 -2.38 11.43 11.68
CA LYS A 32 -1.32 12.44 11.50
C LYS A 32 -1.83 13.80 10.98
N ASN A 33 -3.06 14.18 11.33
CA ASN A 33 -3.70 15.45 10.91
C ASN A 33 -3.09 16.73 11.51
N ARG A 34 -1.84 16.70 11.95
CA ARG A 34 -1.09 17.88 12.39
C ARG A 34 0.29 17.94 11.76
N ASP A 35 0.67 16.89 11.04
CA ASP A 35 1.91 16.83 10.26
C ASP A 35 1.58 17.27 8.83
N TYR A 36 2.37 18.20 8.30
CA TYR A 36 2.18 18.73 6.95
C TYR A 36 2.28 17.64 5.87
N TYR A 37 3.16 16.65 6.05
CA TYR A 37 3.40 15.60 5.05
C TYR A 37 2.49 14.38 5.23
N ALA A 38 1.78 14.29 6.35
CA ALA A 38 0.92 13.16 6.67
C ALA A 38 -0.53 13.54 6.98
N HIS A 39 -0.92 14.79 6.72
CA HIS A 39 -2.31 15.20 6.85
C HIS A 39 -3.21 14.41 5.88
N GLY A 40 -4.38 13.98 6.36
CA GLY A 40 -5.34 13.24 5.52
C GLY A 40 -4.99 11.78 5.24
N LEU A 41 -3.88 11.24 5.79
CA LEU A 41 -3.59 9.81 5.71
C LEU A 41 -4.48 9.02 6.67
N VAL A 42 -5.23 8.07 6.12
CA VAL A 42 -6.03 7.10 6.88
C VAL A 42 -5.07 6.12 7.55
N THR A 43 -5.14 5.98 8.87
CA THR A 43 -4.35 4.98 9.63
C THR A 43 -5.16 3.76 10.00
N SER A 44 -6.49 3.86 9.99
CA SER A 44 -7.35 2.68 10.03
C SER A 44 -8.72 2.97 9.44
N GLU A 45 -9.34 1.94 8.90
CA GLU A 45 -10.75 1.95 8.54
C GLU A 45 -11.42 0.64 8.91
N TYR A 46 -12.69 0.73 9.33
CA TYR A 46 -13.48 -0.44 9.69
C TYR A 46 -14.92 -0.27 9.23
N LEU A 47 -15.50 -1.35 8.70
CA LEU A 47 -16.93 -1.50 8.48
C LEU A 47 -17.54 -2.23 9.67
N TYR A 48 -18.63 -1.70 10.19
CA TYR A 48 -19.36 -2.25 11.33
C TYR A 48 -20.80 -2.56 10.97
N THR A 49 -21.36 -3.58 11.61
CA THR A 49 -22.80 -3.78 11.74
C THR A 49 -23.46 -2.63 12.51
N ALA A 50 -24.79 -2.54 12.47
CA ALA A 50 -25.54 -1.54 13.24
C ALA A 50 -25.30 -1.62 14.77
N ASP A 51 -25.06 -2.83 15.30
CA ASP A 51 -24.77 -3.10 16.72
C ASP A 51 -23.28 -2.94 17.08
N GLY A 52 -22.44 -2.54 16.13
CA GLY A 52 -21.05 -2.15 16.37
C GLY A 52 -20.03 -3.29 16.33
N LYS A 53 -20.39 -4.43 15.74
CA LYS A 53 -19.46 -5.52 15.45
C LYS A 53 -18.70 -5.24 14.16
N LYS A 54 -17.42 -5.59 14.11
CA LYS A 54 -16.61 -5.41 12.90
C LYS A 54 -17.00 -6.46 11.87
N LEU A 55 -17.00 -6.05 10.60
CA LEU A 55 -17.18 -6.92 9.43
C LEU A 55 -15.89 -6.98 8.61
N GLN A 56 -15.29 -5.80 8.37
CA GLN A 56 -14.06 -5.65 7.61
C GLN A 56 -13.23 -4.52 8.20
N GLY A 57 -11.92 -4.54 7.99
CA GLY A 57 -11.09 -3.39 8.31
C GLY A 57 -9.70 -3.45 7.71
N ALA A 58 -9.04 -2.29 7.76
CA ALA A 58 -7.66 -2.13 7.37
C ALA A 58 -6.94 -1.22 8.37
N VAL A 59 -5.66 -1.52 8.63
CA VAL A 59 -4.75 -0.68 9.41
C VAL A 59 -3.54 -0.36 8.54
N TYR A 60 -3.17 0.91 8.48
CA TYR A 60 -2.11 1.43 7.62
C TYR A 60 -1.01 2.05 8.48
N ASP A 61 0.23 1.72 8.16
CA ASP A 61 1.41 2.41 8.68
C ASP A 61 2.21 3.03 7.55
N TYR A 62 2.70 4.25 7.78
CA TYR A 62 3.42 5.05 6.80
C TYR A 62 4.72 5.57 7.38
N ASP A 63 5.79 5.43 6.61
CA ASP A 63 7.05 6.13 6.83
C ASP A 63 7.05 7.42 5.98
N LEU A 64 7.57 8.52 6.52
CA LEU A 64 7.87 9.70 5.71
C LEU A 64 9.26 9.52 5.10
N LYS A 65 9.31 9.40 3.77
CA LYS A 65 10.56 9.29 3.01
C LYS A 65 10.93 10.63 2.41
N THR A 66 12.23 10.90 2.34
CA THR A 66 12.77 12.12 1.73
C THR A 66 13.52 11.73 0.47
N LEU A 67 13.07 12.25 -0.66
CA LEU A 67 13.77 12.18 -1.95
C LEU A 67 14.69 13.40 -2.06
N ALA A 68 15.99 13.19 -1.92
CA ALA A 68 16.99 14.22 -2.20
C ALA A 68 17.39 14.14 -3.68
N VAL A 69 16.95 15.10 -4.50
CA VAL A 69 17.35 15.18 -5.91
C VAL A 69 18.70 15.90 -5.98
N GLY A 70 19.77 15.12 -6.20
CA GLY A 70 21.14 15.65 -6.10
C GLY A 70 21.48 16.07 -4.67
N ASN A 71 22.73 16.38 -4.38
CA ASN A 71 23.20 16.66 -3.02
C ASN A 71 22.68 17.99 -2.42
N ASN A 72 21.55 18.51 -2.90
CA ASN A 72 20.95 19.76 -2.44
C ASN A 72 19.68 19.48 -1.62
N THR A 73 19.74 19.74 -0.32
CA THR A 73 18.65 19.44 0.62
C THR A 73 17.52 20.48 0.60
N THR A 74 17.70 21.61 -0.12
CA THR A 74 16.66 22.65 -0.23
C THR A 74 15.48 22.23 -1.11
N ASP A 75 15.66 21.29 -2.03
CA ASP A 75 14.63 20.80 -2.96
C ASP A 75 14.15 19.39 -2.60
N ALA A 76 14.41 18.95 -1.37
CA ALA A 76 14.03 17.63 -0.90
C ALA A 76 12.51 17.46 -0.88
N VAL A 77 12.01 16.44 -1.60
CA VAL A 77 10.59 16.10 -1.61
C VAL A 77 10.33 15.07 -0.51
N VAL A 78 9.50 15.41 0.46
CA VAL A 78 9.06 14.48 1.50
C VAL A 78 7.70 13.90 1.10
N PHE A 79 7.58 12.58 1.13
CA PHE A 79 6.34 11.89 0.80
C PHE A 79 6.03 10.75 1.79
N PRO A 80 4.75 10.46 2.06
CA PRO A 80 4.37 9.30 2.84
C PRO A 80 4.42 8.03 2.00
N ALA A 81 5.24 7.08 2.42
CA ALA A 81 5.35 5.75 1.84
C ALA A 81 4.57 4.74 2.69
N LEU A 82 3.63 4.00 2.09
CA LEU A 82 2.87 2.96 2.79
C LEU A 82 3.81 1.81 3.16
N LYS A 83 4.15 1.70 4.44
CA LYS A 83 5.10 0.72 4.95
C LYS A 83 4.44 -0.63 5.20
N THR A 84 3.32 -0.62 5.92
CA THR A 84 2.55 -1.84 6.19
C THR A 84 1.06 -1.60 6.07
N LEU A 85 0.35 -2.66 5.70
CA LEU A 85 -1.10 -2.72 5.65
C LEU A 85 -1.54 -4.06 6.25
N VAL A 86 -2.50 -4.04 7.16
CA VAL A 86 -3.18 -5.26 7.61
C VAL A 86 -4.65 -5.14 7.26
N GLN A 87 -5.12 -5.99 6.35
CA GLN A 87 -6.54 -6.11 6.01
C GLN A 87 -7.14 -7.31 6.74
N SER A 88 -8.34 -7.15 7.30
CA SER A 88 -9.00 -8.17 8.11
C SER A 88 -10.48 -8.29 7.72
N ASN A 89 -10.97 -9.52 7.61
CA ASN A 89 -12.40 -9.83 7.61
C ASN A 89 -12.74 -10.52 8.94
N PHE A 90 -13.86 -10.14 9.54
CA PHE A 90 -14.24 -10.58 10.87
C PHE A 90 -15.48 -11.47 10.82
N ASP A 91 -15.47 -12.54 11.60
CA ASP A 91 -16.68 -13.30 11.90
C ASP A 91 -17.58 -12.47 12.82
N GLU A 92 -18.86 -12.32 12.45
CA GLU A 92 -19.80 -11.49 13.19
C GLU A 92 -20.18 -12.09 14.56
N VAL A 93 -20.07 -13.41 14.73
CA VAL A 93 -20.49 -14.07 15.96
C VAL A 93 -19.34 -14.13 16.95
N SER A 94 -18.18 -14.65 16.54
CA SER A 94 -17.02 -14.83 17.40
C SER A 94 -16.13 -13.59 17.51
N GLY A 95 -16.13 -12.72 16.49
CA GLY A 95 -15.21 -11.60 16.37
C GLY A 95 -13.80 -11.99 15.91
N ASP A 96 -13.56 -13.27 15.63
CA ASP A 96 -12.30 -13.76 15.06
C ASP A 96 -12.08 -13.16 13.67
N SER A 97 -10.83 -13.08 13.23
CA SER A 97 -10.51 -12.49 11.93
C SER A 97 -9.55 -13.33 11.09
N LEU A 98 -9.78 -13.29 9.78
CA LEU A 98 -8.79 -13.69 8.78
C LEU A 98 -8.14 -12.44 8.22
N SER A 99 -6.81 -12.40 8.24
CA SER A 99 -6.05 -11.21 7.87
C SER A 99 -4.98 -11.48 6.82
N VAL A 100 -4.72 -10.45 6.02
CA VAL A 100 -3.62 -10.36 5.07
C VAL A 100 -2.74 -9.18 5.52
N ALA A 101 -1.47 -9.45 5.77
CA ALA A 101 -0.49 -8.43 6.09
C ALA A 101 0.40 -8.17 4.87
N VAL A 102 0.55 -6.90 4.51
CA VAL A 102 1.44 -6.43 3.45
C VAL A 102 2.55 -5.59 4.10
N SER A 103 3.79 -5.80 3.66
CA SER A 103 4.91 -4.88 3.89
C SER A 103 5.56 -4.46 2.58
N ASN A 104 5.88 -3.16 2.49
CA ASN A 104 6.50 -2.59 1.30
C ASN A 104 7.85 -1.96 1.63
N THR A 105 8.77 -2.02 0.68
CA THR A 105 9.99 -1.22 0.66
C THR A 105 10.04 -0.39 -0.61
N TYR A 106 10.74 0.73 -0.54
CA TYR A 106 10.87 1.66 -1.66
C TYR A 106 12.34 2.02 -1.85
N ASP A 107 12.75 2.21 -3.10
CA ASP A 107 14.09 2.72 -3.42
C ASP A 107 14.23 4.21 -3.10
N ASP A 108 15.41 4.76 -3.38
CA ASP A 108 15.74 6.17 -3.12
C ASP A 108 14.90 7.14 -3.95
N TYR A 109 14.28 6.68 -5.04
CA TYR A 109 13.41 7.46 -5.92
C TYR A 109 11.92 7.33 -5.56
N GLY A 110 11.61 6.55 -4.52
CA GLY A 110 10.24 6.29 -4.09
C GLY A 110 9.51 5.25 -4.93
N ASN A 111 10.20 4.50 -5.80
CA ASN A 111 9.60 3.37 -6.49
C ASN A 111 9.46 2.18 -5.54
N LEU A 112 8.38 1.40 -5.68
CA LEU A 112 8.18 0.17 -4.92
C LEU A 112 9.26 -0.84 -5.27
N GLN A 113 10.14 -1.16 -4.32
CA GLN A 113 11.25 -2.10 -4.52
C GLN A 113 10.89 -3.51 -4.01
N GLY A 114 10.12 -3.59 -2.93
CA GLY A 114 9.73 -4.83 -2.31
C GLY A 114 8.27 -4.79 -1.93
N TYR A 115 7.57 -5.89 -2.21
CA TYR A 115 6.22 -6.16 -1.75
C TYR A 115 6.24 -7.53 -1.10
N LYS A 116 5.73 -7.64 0.12
CA LYS A 116 5.54 -8.92 0.78
C LYS A 116 4.13 -8.98 1.34
N GLU A 117 3.37 -9.93 0.85
CA GLU A 117 2.09 -10.32 1.41
C GLU A 117 2.25 -11.57 2.26
N THR A 118 1.58 -11.61 3.40
CA THR A 118 1.60 -12.75 4.32
C THR A 118 0.19 -12.98 4.84
N THR A 119 -0.28 -14.20 4.67
CA THR A 119 -1.53 -14.73 5.23
C THR A 119 -1.18 -15.90 6.14
N THR A 120 -2.18 -16.49 6.81
CA THR A 120 -1.99 -17.74 7.56
C THR A 120 -1.62 -18.92 6.64
N ALA A 121 -2.06 -18.91 5.38
CA ALA A 121 -1.91 -20.03 4.46
C ALA A 121 -0.70 -19.92 3.53
N TYR A 122 -0.27 -18.69 3.18
CA TYR A 122 0.82 -18.46 2.25
C TYR A 122 1.49 -17.10 2.49
N SER A 123 2.70 -16.96 1.93
CA SER A 123 3.38 -15.67 1.76
C SER A 123 3.67 -15.47 0.29
N LEU A 124 3.58 -14.25 -0.23
CA LEU A 124 3.98 -13.93 -1.60
C LEU A 124 4.91 -12.72 -1.55
N GLU A 125 6.00 -12.76 -2.29
CA GLU A 125 6.99 -11.69 -2.32
C GLU A 125 7.21 -11.24 -3.76
N ALA A 126 7.33 -9.94 -3.99
CA ALA A 126 7.78 -9.38 -5.25
C ALA A 126 8.98 -8.47 -4.99
N ASN A 127 10.07 -8.70 -5.72
CA ASN A 127 11.25 -7.84 -5.72
C ASN A 127 11.31 -7.14 -7.08
N ILE A 128 11.46 -5.82 -7.06
CA ILE A 128 11.43 -4.97 -8.25
C ILE A 128 12.70 -4.11 -8.28
N ASN A 129 13.43 -4.21 -9.38
CA ASN A 129 14.55 -3.35 -9.69
C ASN A 129 14.17 -2.41 -10.83
N TYR A 130 14.83 -1.25 -10.88
CA TYR A 130 14.59 -0.21 -11.86
C TYR A 130 15.86 0.10 -12.64
N HIS A 131 15.69 0.50 -13.90
CA HIS A 131 16.77 1.11 -14.68
C HIS A 131 17.18 2.44 -14.03
N LYS A 132 18.47 2.77 -14.09
CA LYS A 132 19.03 4.02 -13.55
C LYS A 132 19.80 4.77 -14.63
N ILE A 133 19.09 5.50 -15.48
CA ILE A 133 19.69 6.40 -16.48
C ILE A 133 19.62 7.83 -15.89
N ALA A 134 20.59 8.14 -15.04
CA ALA A 134 20.55 9.30 -14.14
C ALA A 134 20.59 10.65 -14.89
N ASP A 135 21.34 10.72 -15.99
CA ASP A 135 21.49 11.92 -16.83
C ASP A 135 20.18 12.37 -17.48
N LYS A 136 19.23 11.44 -17.68
CA LYS A 136 17.88 11.71 -18.22
C LYS A 136 16.78 11.52 -17.18
N TYR A 137 17.14 11.27 -15.92
CA TYR A 137 16.21 11.01 -14.83
C TYR A 137 15.22 9.85 -15.11
N ILE A 138 15.66 8.83 -15.86
CA ILE A 138 14.84 7.63 -16.11
C ILE A 138 15.15 6.63 -15.00
N VAL A 139 14.35 6.71 -13.94
CA VAL A 139 14.54 5.96 -12.69
C VAL A 139 13.34 5.11 -12.29
N SER A 140 12.23 5.17 -13.05
CA SER A 140 10.97 4.50 -12.72
C SER A 140 10.59 3.38 -13.69
N VAL A 141 11.45 3.03 -14.66
CA VAL A 141 11.22 1.90 -15.57
C VAL A 141 11.72 0.61 -14.93
N PRO A 142 10.87 -0.40 -14.65
CA PRO A 142 11.32 -1.64 -14.03
C PRO A 142 12.28 -2.41 -14.94
N SER A 143 13.48 -2.70 -14.44
CA SER A 143 14.49 -3.53 -15.11
C SER A 143 14.30 -5.01 -14.85
N HIS A 144 13.78 -5.35 -13.67
CA HIS A 144 13.54 -6.73 -13.25
C HIS A 144 12.43 -6.79 -12.22
N ILE A 145 11.56 -7.79 -12.33
CA ILE A 145 10.59 -8.15 -11.30
C ILE A 145 10.60 -9.67 -11.13
N ALA A 146 10.73 -10.14 -9.90
CA ALA A 146 10.58 -11.54 -9.54
C ALA A 146 9.52 -11.70 -8.46
N VAL A 147 8.55 -12.59 -8.72
CA VAL A 147 7.48 -12.95 -7.79
C VAL A 147 7.72 -14.37 -7.28
N SER A 148 7.80 -14.54 -5.97
CA SER A 148 8.19 -15.79 -5.32
C SER A 148 7.36 -16.11 -4.07
N SER A 149 7.35 -17.39 -3.69
CA SER A 149 6.90 -17.85 -2.37
C SER A 149 7.74 -19.05 -1.95
N GLY A 150 8.04 -19.18 -0.66
CA GLY A 150 8.70 -20.37 -0.11
C GLY A 150 10.03 -20.71 -0.80
N GLY A 151 10.76 -19.71 -1.32
CA GLY A 151 12.00 -19.89 -2.08
C GLY A 151 11.84 -20.29 -3.55
N LYS A 152 10.60 -20.44 -4.06
CA LYS A 152 10.32 -20.70 -5.48
C LYS A 152 9.89 -19.42 -6.19
N THR A 153 10.54 -19.10 -7.31
CA THR A 153 10.09 -18.04 -8.22
C THR A 153 9.02 -18.58 -9.16
N TYR A 154 7.86 -17.91 -9.20
CA TYR A 154 6.73 -18.27 -10.06
C TYR A 154 6.68 -17.46 -11.33
N ARG A 155 7.11 -16.21 -11.24
CA ARG A 155 7.10 -15.30 -12.38
C ARG A 155 8.26 -14.37 -12.27
N GLU A 156 8.99 -14.24 -13.36
CA GLU A 156 10.11 -13.33 -13.47
C GLU A 156 10.04 -12.63 -14.81
N ARG A 157 10.23 -11.30 -14.80
CA ARG A 157 10.28 -10.50 -16.01
C ARG A 157 11.45 -9.53 -15.93
N SER A 158 12.24 -9.47 -16.98
CA SER A 158 13.33 -8.50 -17.14
C SER A 158 13.10 -7.66 -18.39
N THR A 159 13.57 -6.43 -18.36
CA THR A 159 13.52 -5.52 -19.52
C THR A 159 14.91 -4.98 -19.84
N LYS A 160 15.15 -4.72 -21.13
CA LYS A 160 16.21 -3.81 -21.56
C LYS A 160 15.58 -2.54 -22.10
N VAL A 161 16.29 -1.44 -21.93
CA VAL A 161 15.89 -0.14 -22.47
C VAL A 161 17.01 0.44 -23.33
N ASP A 162 16.65 1.28 -24.29
CA ASP A 162 17.60 2.14 -24.97
C ASP A 162 18.02 3.33 -24.09
N GLY A 163 18.86 4.21 -24.63
CA GLY A 163 19.30 5.41 -23.91
C GLY A 163 18.19 6.44 -23.63
N ASN A 164 16.99 6.29 -24.19
CA ASN A 164 15.83 7.13 -23.94
C ASN A 164 14.82 6.47 -22.99
N GLY A 165 15.11 5.25 -22.51
CA GLY A 165 14.23 4.51 -21.61
C GLY A 165 13.15 3.71 -22.35
N GLU A 166 13.19 3.65 -23.68
CA GLU A 166 12.27 2.85 -24.48
C GLU A 166 12.62 1.37 -24.32
N ILE A 167 11.62 0.54 -24.00
CA ILE A 167 11.84 -0.90 -23.81
C ILE A 167 12.16 -1.53 -25.16
N THR A 168 13.35 -2.12 -25.27
CA THR A 168 13.83 -2.80 -26.48
C THR A 168 13.71 -4.31 -26.42
N GLU A 169 13.64 -4.87 -25.20
CA GLU A 169 13.52 -6.31 -24.98
C GLU A 169 12.74 -6.60 -23.70
N ILE A 170 11.94 -7.66 -23.74
CA ILE A 170 11.26 -8.22 -22.57
C ILE A 170 11.56 -9.72 -22.53
N MET A 171 12.13 -10.17 -21.41
CA MET A 171 12.27 -11.60 -21.11
C MET A 171 11.27 -11.97 -20.02
N LEU A 172 10.59 -13.10 -20.19
CA LEU A 172 9.60 -13.61 -19.24
C LEU A 172 9.90 -15.08 -18.93
N HIS A 173 10.03 -15.41 -17.65
CA HIS A 173 10.10 -16.78 -17.15
C HIS A 173 8.91 -17.04 -16.25
N ASN A 174 8.16 -18.10 -16.55
CA ASN A 174 7.01 -18.53 -15.75
C ASN A 174 7.27 -19.93 -15.20
N GLY A 175 7.15 -20.09 -13.89
CA GLY A 175 7.07 -21.39 -13.22
C GLY A 175 5.62 -21.77 -12.92
N ASP A 176 5.39 -23.01 -12.50
CA ASP A 176 4.07 -23.46 -12.06
C ASP A 176 3.61 -22.69 -10.82
N LYS A 177 2.41 -22.11 -10.89
CA LYS A 177 1.76 -21.35 -9.81
C LYS A 177 1.76 -22.12 -8.47
N PRO A 178 1.76 -21.42 -7.32
CA PRO A 178 1.53 -22.04 -6.02
C PRO A 178 0.17 -22.76 -5.98
#